data_AF-A0A9N9F3P3-F1
#
_entry.id   AF-A0A9N9F3P3-F1
#
_cell.length_a   1.000
_cell.length_b   1.000
_cell.length_c   1.000
_cell.angle_alpha   90.00
_cell.angle_beta   90.00
_cell.angle_gamma   90.00
#
_symmetry.space_group_name_H-M   'P 1'
#
loop_
_entity.id
_entity.type
_entity.pdbx_description
1 polymer ?
#
loop_
_entity_poly.entity_id
_entity_poly.type
_entity_poly.pdbx_seq_one_letter_code
_entity_poly.pdbx_strand_id
1 'polypeptide(L)'
;TADYTINSPAAASVYNTSDILPVSWTTTSNSDKTVNVTLAHGEAQNLQPDVVMCMNIAPNVGQCNYTIGNLTSRRDYAVIVGNVNNPGHEGISSYFTINSTGPLPPPSGCPKFVIIALKHYHVVALVVSAEVHLITAELAAIQHIVSIISAPVNNTCGGVTYTADYPCCSPFKFCGDSEDYYGEGCDPASSFNEECVNLINPQISQ
;
A
#
# COMPACT_ATOMS: atom_id res chain seq x y z
N THR A 1 1.98 22.61 14.29
CA THR A 1 0.77 21.94 13.76
C THR A 1 0.56 22.46 12.35
N ALA A 2 0.05 21.66 11.42
CA ALA A 2 -0.22 22.16 10.07
C ALA A 2 -1.29 23.27 10.11
N ASP A 3 -1.04 24.37 9.39
CA ASP A 3 -1.98 25.49 9.28
C ASP A 3 -2.98 25.34 8.13
N TYR A 4 -2.82 24.29 7.32
CA TYR A 4 -3.72 23.94 6.23
C TYR A 4 -4.31 22.56 6.45
N THR A 5 -5.64 22.46 6.32
CA THR A 5 -6.35 21.18 6.28
C THR A 5 -6.82 20.95 4.85
N ILE A 6 -6.40 19.85 4.23
CA ILE A 6 -6.76 19.52 2.84
C ILE A 6 -7.96 18.57 2.84
N ASN A 7 -9.01 18.93 2.09
CA ASN A 7 -10.30 18.21 2.07
C ASN A 7 -10.45 17.25 0.86
N SER A 8 -9.42 17.10 0.02
CA SER A 8 -9.42 16.27 -1.18
C SER A 8 -8.00 16.05 -1.70
N PRO A 9 -7.67 14.91 -2.32
CA PRO A 9 -8.52 13.72 -2.56
C PRO A 9 -8.57 12.73 -1.39
N ALA A 10 -9.55 11.82 -1.42
CA ALA A 10 -9.74 10.77 -0.42
C ALA A 10 -8.74 9.61 -0.59
N ALA A 11 -8.42 8.94 0.51
CA ALA A 11 -7.54 7.78 0.51
C ALA A 11 -8.04 6.69 -0.48
N ALA A 12 -7.11 6.03 -1.16
CA ALA A 12 -7.37 4.97 -2.14
C ALA A 12 -8.18 5.37 -3.40
N SER A 13 -8.39 6.67 -3.63
CA SER A 13 -8.92 7.14 -4.91
C SER A 13 -7.92 6.85 -6.05
N VAL A 14 -8.43 6.51 -7.23
CA VAL A 14 -7.63 6.30 -8.44
C VAL A 14 -8.04 7.31 -9.50
N TYR A 15 -7.08 8.08 -9.99
CA TYR A 15 -7.29 9.02 -11.09
C TYR A 15 -6.50 8.59 -12.32
N ASN A 16 -7.03 8.86 -13.52
CA ASN A 16 -6.40 8.56 -14.80
C ASN A 16 -5.84 9.82 -15.47
N THR A 17 -5.02 9.62 -16.50
CA THR A 17 -4.60 10.72 -17.38
C THR A 17 -5.81 11.50 -17.90
N SER A 18 -5.70 12.82 -17.95
CA SER A 18 -6.77 13.76 -18.34
C SER A 18 -7.91 13.94 -17.34
N ASP A 19 -7.97 13.17 -16.25
CA ASP A 19 -8.91 13.46 -15.18
C ASP A 19 -8.59 14.82 -14.55
N ILE A 20 -9.62 15.50 -14.05
CA ILE A 20 -9.48 16.71 -13.24
C ILE A 20 -9.38 16.27 -11.78
N LEU A 21 -8.28 16.64 -11.14
CA LEU A 21 -8.05 16.45 -9.70
C LEU A 21 -8.46 17.73 -8.96
N PRO A 22 -9.63 17.75 -8.28
CA PRO A 22 -10.05 18.89 -7.48
C PRO A 22 -9.35 18.85 -6.11
N VAL A 23 -8.66 19.93 -5.76
CA VAL A 23 -8.04 20.13 -4.45
C VAL A 23 -8.73 21.30 -3.77
N SER A 24 -9.14 21.10 -2.52
CA SER A 24 -9.62 22.18 -1.66
C SER A 24 -9.00 22.11 -0.28
N TRP A 25 -8.83 23.27 0.36
CA TRP A 25 -8.23 23.38 1.68
C TRP A 25 -8.90 24.48 2.50
N THR A 26 -8.80 24.34 3.82
CA THR A 26 -9.03 25.42 4.77
C THR A 26 -7.70 25.86 5.36
N THR A 27 -7.59 27.14 5.71
CA THR A 27 -6.37 27.73 6.27
C THR A 27 -6.66 28.41 7.59
N THR A 28 -5.79 28.22 8.57
CA THR A 28 -5.69 29.04 9.78
C THR A 28 -4.46 29.94 9.77
N SER A 29 -3.60 29.82 8.75
CA SER A 29 -2.42 30.70 8.57
C SER A 29 -2.87 32.14 8.34
N ASN A 30 -2.34 33.04 9.17
CA ASN A 30 -2.52 34.49 9.04
C ASN A 30 -1.26 35.19 8.49
N SER A 31 -0.16 34.46 8.33
CA SER A 31 1.14 35.01 7.90
C SER A 31 1.42 34.81 6.41
N ASP A 32 0.85 33.78 5.80
CA ASP A 32 1.11 33.48 4.40
C ASP A 32 0.28 34.36 3.48
N LYS A 33 0.95 35.06 2.56
CA LYS A 33 0.29 35.87 1.53
C LYS A 33 -0.13 35.04 0.32
N THR A 34 0.61 33.96 0.06
CA THR A 34 0.43 33.06 -1.07
C THR A 34 0.81 31.64 -0.68
N VAL A 35 0.19 30.66 -1.33
CA VAL A 35 0.52 29.24 -1.23
C VAL A 35 0.77 28.62 -2.60
N ASN A 36 1.50 27.52 -2.59
CA ASN A 36 1.63 26.61 -3.71
C ASN A 36 0.88 25.31 -3.37
N VAL A 37 0.28 24.71 -4.41
CA VAL A 37 -0.32 23.38 -4.35
C VAL A 37 0.59 22.47 -5.14
N THR A 38 1.20 21.50 -4.46
CA THR A 38 2.23 20.64 -5.03
C THR A 38 1.80 19.19 -4.93
N LEU A 39 1.91 18.46 -6.02
CA LEU A 39 1.81 17.01 -6.00
C LEU A 39 3.17 16.45 -5.60
N ALA A 40 3.19 15.58 -4.59
CA ALA A 40 4.39 14.94 -4.09
C ALA A 40 4.16 13.43 -3.95
N HIS A 41 5.24 12.68 -3.84
CA HIS A 41 5.18 11.22 -3.72
C HIS A 41 6.24 10.68 -2.77
N GLY A 42 6.08 9.43 -2.34
CA GLY A 42 7.01 8.76 -1.43
C GLY A 42 6.46 8.66 -0.01
N GLU A 43 7.30 8.24 0.92
CA GLU A 43 6.91 8.06 2.32
C GLU A 43 6.60 9.40 3.01
N ALA A 44 5.75 9.39 4.04
CA ALA A 44 5.29 10.62 4.69
C ALA A 44 6.45 11.46 5.26
N GLN A 45 7.48 10.79 5.79
CA GLN A 45 8.71 11.41 6.29
C GLN A 45 9.65 11.95 5.19
N ASN A 46 9.43 11.56 3.93
CA ASN A 46 10.32 11.86 2.83
C ASN A 46 9.54 12.10 1.52
N LEU A 47 8.52 12.94 1.60
CA LEU A 47 7.76 13.34 0.42
C LEU A 47 8.68 14.11 -0.53
N GLN A 48 8.73 13.64 -1.77
CA GLN A 48 9.49 14.26 -2.85
C GLN A 48 8.51 15.02 -3.75
N PRO A 49 8.67 16.34 -3.93
CA PRO A 49 7.87 17.11 -4.88
C PRO A 49 8.01 16.57 -6.30
N ASP A 50 6.89 16.47 -7.02
CA ASP A 50 6.87 16.02 -8.42
C ASP A 50 6.44 17.16 -9.34
N VAL A 51 5.24 17.73 -9.13
CA VAL A 51 4.71 18.83 -9.95
C VAL A 51 4.02 19.90 -9.11
N VAL A 52 4.23 21.17 -9.46
CA VAL A 52 3.44 22.28 -8.90
C VAL A 52 2.13 22.39 -9.67
N MET A 53 1.03 22.03 -9.01
CA MET A 53 -0.33 22.04 -9.58
C MET A 53 -0.84 23.47 -9.76
N CYS A 54 -0.64 24.30 -8.75
CA CYS A 54 -0.98 25.71 -8.75
C CYS A 54 0.07 26.51 -7.97
N MET A 55 0.38 27.72 -8.42
CA MET A 55 1.42 28.57 -7.82
C MET A 55 0.87 29.94 -7.42
N ASN A 56 1.40 30.48 -6.32
CA ASN A 56 1.10 31.83 -5.82
C ASN A 56 -0.40 32.12 -5.61
N ILE A 57 -1.15 31.11 -5.15
CA ILE A 57 -2.59 31.26 -4.86
C ILE A 57 -2.77 32.01 -3.54
N ALA A 58 -3.68 32.98 -3.49
CA ALA A 58 -4.07 33.60 -2.23
C ALA A 58 -4.75 32.55 -1.32
N PRO A 59 -4.31 32.37 -0.04
CA PRO A 59 -4.76 31.26 0.80
C PRO A 59 -6.28 31.14 0.96
N ASN A 60 -6.99 32.27 0.92
CA ASN A 60 -8.45 32.37 1.05
C ASN A 60 -9.23 31.88 -0.18
N VAL A 61 -8.58 31.65 -1.32
CA VAL A 61 -9.22 31.00 -2.47
C VAL A 61 -9.63 29.57 -2.13
N GLY A 62 -8.81 28.86 -1.34
CA GLY A 62 -9.16 27.56 -0.76
C GLY A 62 -9.36 26.41 -1.75
N GLN A 63 -9.01 26.58 -3.03
CA GLN A 63 -9.20 25.57 -4.06
C GLN A 63 -8.22 25.70 -5.24
N CYS A 64 -7.92 24.57 -5.88
CA CYS A 64 -7.07 24.42 -7.08
C CYS A 64 -7.56 23.21 -7.88
N ASN A 65 -7.70 23.34 -9.19
CA ASN A 65 -8.00 22.22 -10.09
C ASN A 65 -6.78 21.96 -10.97
N TYR A 66 -6.43 20.69 -11.14
CA TYR A 66 -5.30 20.26 -11.96
C TYR A 66 -5.75 19.16 -12.92
N THR A 67 -5.42 19.30 -14.20
CA THR A 67 -5.62 18.24 -15.20
C THR A 67 -4.41 17.32 -15.19
N ILE A 68 -4.62 16.04 -14.94
CA ILE A 68 -3.54 15.06 -14.84
C ILE A 68 -2.86 14.89 -16.20
N GLY A 69 -1.59 15.32 -16.26
CA GLY A 69 -0.74 15.18 -17.43
C GLY A 69 0.01 13.85 -17.47
N ASN A 70 1.20 13.88 -18.05
CA ASN A 70 2.10 12.73 -18.17
C ASN A 70 2.97 12.60 -16.91
N LEU A 71 2.44 11.96 -15.88
CA LEU A 71 3.09 11.72 -14.58
C LEU A 71 3.57 10.27 -14.48
N THR A 72 4.52 9.99 -13.58
CA THR A 72 4.93 8.62 -13.29
C THR A 72 3.71 7.79 -12.86
N SER A 73 3.42 6.72 -13.61
CA SER A 73 2.20 5.95 -13.40
C SER A 73 2.36 4.93 -12.27
N ARG A 74 1.23 4.50 -11.67
CA ARG A 74 1.18 3.48 -10.62
C ARG A 74 2.02 3.83 -9.38
N ARG A 75 1.97 5.09 -8.97
CA ARG A 75 2.59 5.61 -7.76
C ARG A 75 1.52 6.21 -6.84
N ASP A 76 1.77 6.16 -5.54
CA ASP A 76 0.97 6.87 -4.54
C ASP A 76 1.47 8.31 -4.40
N TYR A 77 0.52 9.23 -4.53
CA TYR A 77 0.71 10.66 -4.46
C TYR A 77 0.00 11.24 -3.24
N ALA A 78 0.51 12.37 -2.78
CA ALA A 78 -0.14 13.25 -1.83
C ALA A 78 -0.11 14.68 -2.39
N VAL A 79 -1.08 15.50 -1.98
CA VAL A 79 -1.08 16.93 -2.25
C VAL A 79 -0.55 17.67 -1.03
N ILE A 80 0.36 18.60 -1.26
CA ILE A 80 0.91 19.51 -0.27
C ILE A 80 0.39 20.91 -0.57
N VAL A 81 -0.16 21.59 0.43
CA VAL A 81 -0.54 23.00 0.36
C VAL A 81 0.26 23.76 1.41
N GLY A 82 1.01 24.76 0.97
CA GLY A 82 1.76 25.63 1.88
C GLY A 82 2.62 26.66 1.15
N ASN A 83 3.35 27.47 1.92
CA ASN A 83 4.28 28.45 1.40
C ASN A 83 5.69 27.87 1.42
N VAL A 84 6.37 27.87 0.27
CA VAL A 84 7.74 27.34 0.13
C VAL A 84 8.77 28.04 1.04
N ASN A 85 8.47 29.25 1.49
CA ASN A 85 9.31 29.99 2.42
C ASN A 85 9.03 29.67 3.90
N ASN A 86 7.92 28.98 4.19
CA ASN A 86 7.45 28.63 5.53
C ASN A 86 7.05 27.14 5.62
N PRO A 87 8.00 26.21 5.53
CA PRO A 87 7.73 24.76 5.48
C PRO A 87 7.03 24.20 6.74
N GLY A 88 7.03 24.94 7.86
CA GLY A 88 6.28 24.56 9.06
C GLY A 88 4.76 24.72 8.95
N HIS A 89 4.28 25.41 7.90
CA HIS A 89 2.87 25.70 7.66
C HIS A 89 2.36 24.89 6.46
N GLU A 90 2.71 23.61 6.34
CA GLU A 90 2.26 22.78 5.22
C GLU A 90 1.14 21.84 5.68
N GLY A 91 0.08 21.76 4.89
CA GLY A 91 -0.94 20.71 4.98
C GLY A 91 -0.63 19.61 3.97
N ILE A 92 -0.85 18.36 4.35
CA ILE A 92 -0.63 17.17 3.50
C ILE A 92 -1.93 16.39 3.41
N SER A 93 -2.33 16.01 2.19
CA SER A 93 -3.55 15.22 1.95
C SER A 93 -3.35 13.75 2.31
N SER A 94 -4.44 12.97 2.23
CA SER A 94 -4.32 11.52 2.16
C SER A 94 -3.60 11.07 0.88
N TYR A 95 -3.06 9.85 0.90
CA TYR A 95 -2.45 9.21 -0.26
C TYR A 95 -3.49 8.64 -1.23
N PHE A 96 -3.25 8.81 -2.52
CA PHE A 96 -4.10 8.33 -3.62
C PHE A 96 -3.24 7.92 -4.81
N THR A 97 -3.80 7.15 -5.74
CA THR A 97 -3.04 6.60 -6.86
C THR A 97 -3.39 7.32 -8.16
N ILE A 98 -2.37 7.56 -9.01
CA ILE A 98 -2.57 8.06 -10.38
C ILE A 98 -2.12 7.00 -11.39
N ASN A 99 -3.02 6.67 -12.32
CA ASN A 99 -2.78 5.85 -13.49
C ASN A 99 -2.57 6.76 -14.72
N SER A 100 -1.36 7.30 -14.84
CA SER A 100 -0.97 8.17 -15.95
C SER A 100 -0.28 7.39 -17.09
N THR A 101 0.05 8.07 -18.20
CA THR A 101 0.83 7.52 -19.32
C THR A 101 2.35 7.65 -19.14
N GLY A 102 2.82 8.24 -18.04
CA GLY A 102 4.25 8.48 -17.84
C GLY A 102 5.02 7.22 -17.51
N PRO A 103 6.34 7.34 -17.33
CA PRO A 103 7.20 6.19 -17.07
C PRO A 103 6.72 5.45 -15.82
N LEU A 104 6.84 4.13 -15.82
CA LEU A 104 6.67 3.35 -14.61
C LEU A 104 7.86 3.62 -13.68
N PRO A 105 7.66 3.67 -12.35
CA PRO A 105 8.76 3.72 -11.43
C PRO A 105 9.68 2.51 -11.68
N PRO A 106 10.99 2.63 -11.40
CA PRO A 106 11.86 1.46 -11.38
C PRO A 106 11.21 0.35 -10.54
N PRO A 107 11.43 -0.93 -10.85
CA PRO A 107 10.98 -2.03 -10.02
C PRO A 107 11.77 -2.04 -8.69
N SER A 108 11.46 -1.08 -7.81
CA SER A 108 11.73 -1.19 -6.39
C SER A 108 10.68 -2.15 -5.86
N GLY A 109 11.13 -3.31 -5.36
CA GLY A 109 10.30 -4.44 -4.94
C GLY A 109 8.92 -4.04 -4.41
N CYS A 110 7.89 -4.68 -4.94
CA CYS A 110 6.46 -4.37 -4.77
C CYS A 110 6.12 -3.66 -3.45
N PRO A 111 5.62 -2.40 -3.47
CA PRO A 111 4.91 -1.86 -2.33
C PRO A 111 3.67 -2.74 -2.08
N LYS A 112 3.53 -3.21 -0.83
CA LYS A 112 2.43 -4.06 -0.38
C LYS A 112 1.11 -3.28 -0.43
N PHE A 113 0.43 -3.27 -1.57
CA PHE A 113 -0.98 -2.93 -1.61
C PHE A 113 -1.77 -4.11 -1.03
N VAL A 114 -2.13 -4.03 0.25
CA VAL A 114 -3.14 -4.91 0.82
C VAL A 114 -4.48 -4.49 0.22
N ILE A 115 -4.79 -4.99 -0.96
CA ILE A 115 -6.16 -5.00 -1.46
C ILE A 115 -6.92 -6.00 -0.59
N ILE A 116 -7.60 -5.50 0.45
CA ILE A 116 -8.62 -6.31 1.13
C ILE A 116 -9.79 -6.45 0.14
N ALA A 117 -9.66 -7.41 -0.77
CA ALA A 117 -10.79 -7.88 -1.55
C ALA A 117 -11.75 -8.57 -0.57
N LEU A 118 -12.70 -7.81 -0.02
CA LEU A 118 -13.85 -8.39 0.67
C LEU A 118 -14.73 -9.10 -0.38
N LYS A 119 -14.34 -10.33 -0.73
CA LYS A 119 -15.25 -11.29 -1.36
C LYS A 119 -16.26 -11.71 -0.30
N HIS A 120 -17.45 -11.13 -0.42
CA HIS A 120 -18.75 -11.75 -0.15
C HIS A 120 -18.75 -12.98 0.77
N TYR A 121 -19.16 -12.79 2.03
CA TYR A 121 -19.98 -13.78 2.72
C TYR A 121 -21.36 -13.18 3.00
N HIS A 122 -22.32 -13.60 2.17
CA HIS A 122 -23.74 -13.55 2.47
C HIS A 122 -24.02 -14.57 3.59
N VAL A 123 -24.05 -14.16 4.86
CA VAL A 123 -24.75 -14.92 5.91
C VAL A 123 -25.38 -13.96 6.93
N VAL A 124 -26.68 -13.74 6.72
CA VAL A 124 -27.71 -13.59 7.76
C VAL A 124 -27.53 -12.42 8.75
N ALA A 125 -27.93 -11.23 8.31
CA ALA A 125 -28.43 -10.18 9.20
C ALA A 125 -29.94 -10.38 9.43
N LEU A 126 -30.27 -11.24 10.40
CA LEU A 126 -31.56 -11.42 11.08
C LEU A 126 -31.25 -12.49 12.15
N VAL A 127 -30.98 -12.19 13.40
CA VAL A 127 -31.92 -11.64 14.39
C VAL A 127 -31.08 -10.94 15.46
N VAL A 128 -31.37 -9.66 15.65
CA VAL A 128 -30.82 -8.81 16.70
C VAL A 128 -31.42 -9.23 18.04
N SER A 129 -30.54 -9.38 19.03
CA SER A 129 -30.79 -9.06 20.43
C SER A 129 -31.90 -9.83 21.16
N ALA A 130 -31.58 -11.02 21.68
CA ALA A 130 -31.79 -11.36 23.09
C ALA A 130 -31.52 -12.86 23.30
N GLU A 131 -30.27 -13.25 23.54
CA GLU A 131 -29.88 -14.48 24.28
C GLU A 131 -28.36 -14.56 24.50
N VAL A 132 -27.71 -13.39 24.65
CA VAL A 132 -26.27 -13.20 24.90
C VAL A 132 -25.89 -13.50 26.36
N HIS A 133 -26.30 -14.63 26.95
CA HIS A 133 -25.85 -14.91 28.34
C HIS A 133 -25.55 -16.37 28.69
N LEU A 134 -25.75 -17.35 27.80
CA LEU A 134 -25.57 -18.76 28.17
C LEU A 134 -24.43 -19.52 27.46
N ILE A 135 -23.60 -18.85 26.66
CA ILE A 135 -22.52 -19.51 25.87
C ILE A 135 -21.15 -18.90 26.17
N THR A 136 -20.81 -18.68 27.44
CA THR A 136 -19.48 -18.16 27.85
C THR A 136 -18.64 -19.14 28.67
N ALA A 137 -19.15 -20.35 28.98
CA ALA A 137 -18.38 -21.36 29.71
C ALA A 137 -17.80 -22.47 28.82
N GLU A 138 -18.44 -22.86 27.72
CA GLU A 138 -17.95 -23.95 26.85
C GLU A 138 -16.93 -23.51 25.78
N LEU A 139 -16.83 -22.20 25.49
CA LEU A 139 -15.98 -21.71 24.40
C LEU A 139 -14.47 -21.72 24.76
N ALA A 140 -14.13 -21.68 26.05
CA ALA A 140 -12.73 -21.67 26.50
C ALA A 140 -12.02 -23.03 26.31
N ALA A 141 -12.76 -24.15 26.28
CA ALA A 141 -12.20 -25.48 26.06
C ALA A 141 -12.01 -25.81 24.57
N ILE A 142 -12.80 -25.21 23.68
CA ILE A 142 -12.69 -25.41 22.22
C ILE A 142 -11.55 -24.55 21.62
N GLN A 143 -11.27 -23.36 22.19
CA GLN A 143 -10.19 -22.49 21.72
C GLN A 143 -8.77 -23.06 21.94
N HIS A 144 -8.57 -23.98 22.88
CA HIS A 144 -7.26 -24.62 23.07
C HIS A 144 -7.01 -25.74 22.03
N ILE A 145 -8.06 -26.44 21.58
CA ILE A 145 -7.96 -27.53 20.59
C ILE A 145 -7.84 -26.98 19.15
N VAL A 146 -8.51 -25.87 18.82
CA VAL A 146 -8.38 -25.21 17.50
C VAL A 146 -6.96 -24.64 17.29
N SER A 147 -6.23 -24.30 18.35
CA SER A 147 -4.85 -23.81 18.24
C SER A 147 -3.80 -24.88 17.86
N ILE A 148 -4.17 -26.18 17.90
CA ILE A 148 -3.25 -27.31 17.66
C ILE A 148 -3.37 -27.91 16.24
N ILE A 149 -4.49 -27.73 15.52
CA ILE A 149 -4.77 -28.50 14.27
C ILE A 149 -4.93 -27.63 13.00
N SER A 150 -4.60 -26.34 13.05
CA SER A 150 -4.59 -25.51 11.83
C SER A 150 -3.47 -24.47 11.88
N ALA A 151 -2.24 -24.94 11.75
CA ALA A 151 -1.20 -24.10 11.18
C ALA A 151 -1.45 -24.03 9.66
N PRO A 152 -1.73 -22.87 9.07
CA PRO A 152 -1.79 -22.73 7.63
C PRO A 152 -0.39 -22.99 7.06
N VAL A 153 -0.26 -23.93 6.13
CA VAL A 153 0.87 -23.95 5.20
C VAL A 153 0.58 -22.84 4.20
N ASN A 154 1.30 -21.73 4.37
CA ASN A 154 1.14 -20.58 3.50
C ASN A 154 1.75 -20.98 2.16
N ASN A 155 0.91 -21.31 1.18
CA ASN A 155 1.38 -21.71 -0.16
C ASN A 155 1.89 -20.53 -0.98
N THR A 156 2.58 -19.59 -0.34
CA THR A 156 2.91 -18.28 -0.91
C THR A 156 4.35 -17.92 -0.61
N CYS A 157 5.10 -17.63 -1.65
CA CYS A 157 6.39 -16.99 -1.56
C CYS A 157 6.20 -15.50 -1.84
N GLY A 158 6.50 -14.64 -0.86
CA GLY A 158 6.30 -13.19 -1.03
C GLY A 158 4.86 -12.76 -1.30
N GLY A 159 3.89 -13.59 -0.92
CA GLY A 159 2.47 -13.34 -1.21
C GLY A 159 2.02 -13.75 -2.60
N VAL A 160 2.91 -14.35 -3.41
CA VAL A 160 2.57 -14.99 -4.69
C VAL A 160 2.43 -16.49 -4.46
N THR A 161 1.33 -17.08 -4.92
CA THR A 161 1.15 -18.53 -4.86
C THR A 161 2.14 -19.19 -5.83
N TYR A 162 3.07 -20.00 -5.33
CA TYR A 162 3.99 -20.75 -6.19
C TYR A 162 3.23 -21.79 -7.03
N THR A 163 3.76 -22.16 -8.20
CA THR A 163 3.24 -23.24 -9.07
C THR A 163 4.24 -24.38 -9.11
N ALA A 164 3.85 -25.56 -9.60
CA ALA A 164 4.75 -26.71 -9.73
C ALA A 164 5.99 -26.43 -10.60
N ASP A 165 5.90 -25.43 -11.49
CA ASP A 165 6.99 -25.00 -12.37
C ASP A 165 8.02 -24.10 -11.66
N TYR A 166 7.70 -23.50 -10.52
CA TYR A 166 8.58 -22.60 -9.76
C TYR A 166 8.45 -22.86 -8.25
N PRO A 167 8.95 -24.02 -7.77
CA PRO A 167 8.62 -24.53 -6.44
C PRO A 167 9.38 -23.82 -5.30
N CYS A 168 10.39 -23.00 -5.60
CA CYS A 168 11.34 -22.50 -4.61
C CYS A 168 11.20 -21.01 -4.31
N CYS A 169 11.26 -20.68 -3.01
CA CYS A 169 11.14 -19.34 -2.50
C CYS A 169 12.47 -18.80 -2.06
N SER A 170 13.04 -17.90 -2.86
CA SER A 170 14.31 -17.26 -2.51
C SER A 170 14.22 -16.51 -1.16
N PRO A 171 15.36 -16.23 -0.49
CA PRO A 171 15.38 -15.42 0.72
C PRO A 171 14.71 -14.05 0.51
N PHE A 172 14.71 -13.59 -0.74
CA PHE A 172 14.14 -12.33 -1.21
C PHE A 172 12.66 -12.43 -1.60
N LYS A 173 12.01 -13.56 -1.34
CA LYS A 173 10.56 -13.76 -1.52
C LYS A 173 10.10 -13.74 -2.98
N PHE A 174 10.92 -14.29 -3.88
CA PHE A 174 10.57 -14.54 -5.29
C PHE A 174 10.50 -16.05 -5.56
N CYS A 175 9.54 -16.48 -6.40
CA CYS A 175 9.46 -17.85 -6.89
C CYS A 175 10.42 -18.08 -8.06
N GLY A 176 11.10 -19.22 -8.11
CA GLY A 176 11.94 -19.63 -9.24
C GLY A 176 12.32 -21.11 -9.18
N ASP A 177 12.98 -21.58 -10.23
CA ASP A 177 13.42 -22.97 -10.45
C ASP A 177 14.89 -23.07 -10.92
N SER A 178 15.70 -22.03 -10.69
CA SER A 178 17.14 -22.01 -11.00
C SER A 178 18.00 -22.01 -9.74
N GLU A 179 19.31 -22.26 -9.89
CA GLU A 179 20.28 -22.33 -8.76
C GLU A 179 20.27 -21.08 -7.86
N ASP A 180 19.90 -19.90 -8.38
CA ASP A 180 19.77 -18.69 -7.58
C ASP A 180 18.63 -18.75 -6.54
N TYR A 181 17.70 -19.70 -6.71
CA TYR A 181 16.55 -19.96 -5.84
C TYR A 181 16.74 -21.23 -5.01
N TYR A 182 17.71 -22.09 -5.37
CA TYR A 182 18.08 -23.31 -4.65
C TYR A 182 19.43 -23.12 -3.96
N GLY A 183 19.46 -22.93 -2.64
CA GLY A 183 20.72 -22.90 -1.92
C GLY A 183 20.71 -22.06 -0.66
N GLU A 184 21.87 -21.49 -0.33
CA GLU A 184 22.10 -20.75 0.92
C GLU A 184 21.19 -19.52 0.97
N GLY A 185 20.15 -19.64 1.78
CA GLY A 185 19.15 -18.60 1.99
C GLY A 185 17.77 -18.91 1.41
N CYS A 186 17.55 -20.01 0.67
CA CYS A 186 16.17 -20.39 0.36
C CYS A 186 15.38 -20.58 1.67
N ASP A 187 14.15 -20.03 1.72
CA ASP A 187 13.27 -20.16 2.88
C ASP A 187 12.43 -21.44 2.76
N PRO A 188 12.75 -22.51 3.51
CA PRO A 188 12.09 -23.80 3.37
C PRO A 188 10.62 -23.73 3.81
N ALA A 189 10.30 -22.87 4.79
CA ALA A 189 8.96 -22.71 5.33
C ALA A 189 8.01 -21.98 4.36
N SER A 190 8.56 -21.35 3.32
CA SER A 190 7.81 -20.62 2.29
C SER A 190 7.96 -21.25 0.89
N SER A 191 8.56 -22.43 0.78
CA SER A 191 8.79 -23.16 -0.47
C SER A 191 7.88 -24.38 -0.56
N PHE A 192 7.52 -24.79 -1.78
CA PHE A 192 6.60 -25.92 -1.98
C PHE A 192 7.17 -27.20 -1.38
N ASN A 193 6.42 -27.85 -0.47
CA ASN A 193 6.79 -29.08 0.21
C ASN A 193 8.20 -29.07 0.85
N GLU A 194 8.68 -27.90 1.29
CA GLU A 194 10.03 -27.75 1.87
C GLU A 194 11.16 -28.21 0.92
N GLU A 195 10.91 -28.31 -0.39
CA GLU A 195 11.84 -28.89 -1.38
C GLU A 195 13.15 -28.10 -1.55
N CYS A 196 13.22 -26.89 -0.98
CA CYS A 196 14.40 -26.04 -1.05
C CYS A 196 15.66 -26.58 -0.35
N VAL A 197 15.54 -27.64 0.44
CA VAL A 197 16.66 -28.12 1.27
C VAL A 197 17.57 -29.12 0.53
N ASN A 198 17.15 -29.69 -0.61
CA ASN A 198 17.79 -30.90 -1.14
C ASN A 198 18.57 -30.80 -2.47
N LEU A 199 18.81 -29.61 -3.02
CA LEU A 199 19.65 -29.46 -4.22
C LEU A 199 21.06 -28.90 -3.97
N ILE A 200 21.54 -28.76 -2.73
CA ILE A 200 22.96 -28.43 -2.46
C ILE A 200 23.89 -29.64 -2.69
N ASN A 201 23.41 -30.72 -3.33
CA ASN A 201 24.30 -31.77 -3.80
C ASN A 201 23.85 -32.46 -5.10
N PRO A 202 23.98 -31.81 -6.27
CA PRO A 202 24.02 -32.49 -7.54
C PRO A 202 25.48 -32.48 -8.02
N GLN A 203 26.26 -33.45 -7.50
CA GLN A 203 27.44 -34.08 -8.13
C GLN A 203 28.78 -33.31 -8.15
N ILE A 204 29.75 -33.76 -7.33
CA ILE A 204 31.12 -33.96 -7.84
C ILE A 204 31.50 -35.44 -7.70
N SER A 205 31.38 -36.12 -8.84
CA SER A 205 32.13 -37.31 -9.24
C SER A 205 33.64 -37.02 -9.19
N GLN A 206 34.41 -37.96 -8.63
CA GLN A 206 35.77 -38.23 -9.14
C GLN A 206 35.67 -38.87 -10.51
#